data_AF-A0ABC8UXX6-F1
#
_entry.id   AF-A0ABC8UXX6-F1
#
_cell.length_a   1.000
_cell.length_b   1.000
_cell.length_c   1.000
_cell.angle_alpha   90.00
_cell.angle_beta   90.00
_cell.angle_gamma   90.00
#
_symmetry.space_group_name_H-M   'P 1'
#
loop_
_entity.id
_entity.type
_entity.pdbx_description
1 polymer ?
#
loop_
_entity_poly.entity_id
_entity_poly.type
_entity_poly.pdbx_seq_one_letter_code
_entity_poly.pdbx_strand_id
1 'polypeptide(L)'
;MRWNNNLIALFADKPLLMLQSIKRAFRIDPKNVELHSCIVRFAVKLVTLKKQTEPATESPVLTVIEQEMEPILRGRSADQINKEFLAENSNSLPALFEAARMMYLLDESKQEEAVKLTTSLEPHITDVDLQDLLSHRIAQNFNGRSTVAPLRLITDRPNDQ
;
A
#
# COMPACT_ATOMS: atom_id res chain seq x y z
N MET A 1 -8.74 8.94 5.64
CA MET A 1 -7.40 9.17 6.23
C MET A 1 -6.42 8.58 5.24
N ARG A 2 -5.58 9.40 4.60
CA ARG A 2 -4.64 8.95 3.56
C ARG A 2 -3.31 8.60 4.23
N TRP A 3 -2.94 7.33 4.30
CA TRP A 3 -1.71 6.87 4.96
C TRP A 3 -0.49 7.13 4.07
N ASN A 4 0.07 8.34 4.13
CA ASN A 4 1.30 8.70 3.42
C ASN A 4 2.49 7.82 3.85
N ASN A 5 3.45 7.62 2.93
CA ASN A 5 4.69 6.84 3.15
C ASN A 5 5.47 7.23 4.42
N ASN A 6 5.29 8.45 4.92
CA ASN A 6 5.92 8.96 6.14
C ASN A 6 5.38 8.35 7.44
N LEU A 7 4.12 7.87 7.48
CA LEU A 7 3.53 7.33 8.71
C LEU A 7 4.21 6.03 9.14
N ILE A 8 4.55 5.15 8.20
CA ILE A 8 5.19 3.86 8.51
C ILE A 8 6.67 4.05 8.89
N ALA A 9 7.36 5.04 8.33
CA ALA A 9 8.69 5.44 8.80
C ALA A 9 8.63 5.98 10.24
N LEU A 10 7.58 6.73 10.60
CA LEU A 10 7.37 7.26 11.95
C LEU A 10 7.10 6.15 13.01
N PHE A 11 6.54 5.01 12.58
CA PHE A 11 6.27 3.87 13.46
C PHE A 11 7.35 2.77 13.42
N ALA A 12 8.41 2.97 12.63
CA ALA A 12 9.49 1.99 12.47
C ALA A 12 10.19 1.61 13.79
N ASP A 13 10.17 2.52 14.77
CA ASP A 13 10.76 2.36 16.11
C ASP A 13 9.73 1.95 17.18
N LYS A 14 8.43 1.79 16.82
CA LYS A 14 7.34 1.50 17.76
C LYS A 14 6.40 0.42 17.21
N PRO A 15 6.85 -0.86 17.15
CA PRO A 15 6.09 -1.93 16.49
C PRO A 15 4.75 -2.26 17.17
N LEU A 16 4.66 -2.13 18.50
CA LEU A 16 3.39 -2.33 19.23
C LEU A 16 2.33 -1.26 18.90
N LEU A 17 2.77 -0.03 18.63
CA LEU A 17 1.86 1.06 18.27
C LEU A 17 1.33 0.89 16.84
N MET A 18 2.18 0.37 15.95
CA MET A 18 1.80 -0.02 14.60
C MET A 18 0.78 -1.17 14.64
N LEU A 19 1.04 -2.21 15.42
CA LEU A 19 0.10 -3.31 15.65
C LEU A 19 -1.25 -2.81 16.17
N GLN A 20 -1.23 -1.93 17.18
CA GLN A 20 -2.47 -1.37 17.73
C GLN A 20 -3.26 -0.59 16.67
N SER A 21 -2.58 0.15 15.81
CA SER A 21 -3.20 0.92 14.72
C SER A 21 -3.82 -0.01 13.67
N ILE A 22 -3.10 -1.05 13.27
CA ILE A 22 -3.58 -2.08 12.32
C ILE A 22 -4.81 -2.79 12.90
N LYS A 23 -4.78 -3.23 14.15
CA LYS A 23 -5.92 -3.89 14.80
C LYS A 23 -7.17 -3.00 14.84
N ARG A 24 -7.00 -1.71 15.14
CA ARG A 24 -8.10 -0.75 15.16
C ARG A 24 -8.69 -0.56 13.77
N ALA A 25 -7.85 -0.38 12.75
CA ALA A 25 -8.28 -0.23 11.37
C ALA A 25 -8.96 -1.51 10.86
N PHE A 26 -8.40 -2.68 11.14
CA PHE A 26 -8.96 -3.99 10.76
C PHE A 26 -10.34 -4.24 11.36
N ARG A 27 -10.60 -3.76 12.59
CA ARG A 27 -11.92 -3.85 13.22
C ARG A 27 -12.96 -2.92 12.58
N ILE A 28 -12.52 -1.79 12.01
CA ILE A 28 -13.42 -0.80 11.41
C ILE A 28 -13.76 -1.21 9.97
N ASP A 29 -12.74 -1.45 9.16
CA ASP A 29 -12.89 -1.82 7.75
C ASP A 29 -11.74 -2.75 7.31
N PRO A 30 -11.96 -4.08 7.33
CA PRO A 30 -10.93 -5.05 6.94
C PRO A 30 -10.70 -5.09 5.43
N LYS A 31 -11.56 -4.49 4.60
CA LYS A 31 -11.44 -4.49 3.14
C LYS A 31 -10.79 -3.21 2.61
N ASN A 32 -10.28 -2.37 3.50
CA ASN A 32 -9.68 -1.10 3.12
C ASN A 32 -8.36 -1.30 2.35
N VAL A 33 -8.24 -0.64 1.18
CA VAL A 33 -7.07 -0.70 0.31
C VAL A 33 -5.79 -0.19 0.99
N GLU A 34 -5.89 0.87 1.80
CA GLU A 34 -4.73 1.43 2.51
C GLU A 34 -4.30 0.54 3.70
N LEU A 35 -5.26 -0.17 4.31
CA LEU A 35 -4.98 -1.13 5.38
C LEU A 35 -4.17 -2.32 4.85
N HIS A 36 -4.49 -2.82 3.65
CA HIS A 36 -3.73 -3.89 2.99
C HIS A 36 -2.24 -3.56 2.92
N SER A 37 -1.91 -2.36 2.42
CA SER A 37 -0.53 -1.85 2.34
C SER A 37 0.17 -1.85 3.70
N CYS A 38 -0.55 -1.44 4.75
CA CYS A 38 -0.03 -1.44 6.13
C CYS A 38 0.26 -2.86 6.65
N ILE A 39 -0.63 -3.82 6.37
CA ILE A 39 -0.47 -5.23 6.79
C ILE A 39 0.75 -5.86 6.11
N VAL A 40 0.87 -5.72 4.78
CA VAL A 40 1.99 -6.29 4.01
C VAL A 40 3.32 -5.71 4.48
N ARG A 41 3.40 -4.38 4.64
CA ARG A 41 4.60 -3.70 5.16
C ARG A 41 4.97 -4.16 6.57
N PHE A 42 3.97 -4.36 7.44
CA PHE A 42 4.21 -4.85 8.79
C PHE A 42 4.71 -6.31 8.80
N ALA A 43 4.17 -7.15 7.94
CA ALA A 43 4.62 -8.54 7.79
C ALA A 43 6.10 -8.61 7.35
N VAL A 44 6.51 -7.76 6.40
CA VAL A 44 7.92 -7.64 6.01
C VAL A 44 8.79 -7.17 7.18
N LYS A 45 8.35 -6.13 7.90
CA LYS A 45 9.06 -5.61 9.07
C LYS A 45 9.20 -6.66 10.17
N LEU A 46 8.19 -7.50 10.41
CA LEU A 46 8.23 -8.60 11.36
C LEU A 46 9.34 -9.60 11.03
N VAL A 47 9.45 -9.99 9.76
CA VAL A 47 10.53 -10.87 9.30
C VAL A 47 11.91 -10.21 9.53
N THR A 48 12.05 -8.91 9.27
CA THR A 48 13.29 -8.18 9.55
C THR A 48 13.61 -8.12 11.04
N LEU A 49 12.62 -7.86 11.90
CA LEU A 49 12.80 -7.80 13.36
C LEU A 49 13.20 -9.16 13.93
N LYS A 50 12.61 -10.25 13.44
CA LYS A 50 13.02 -11.62 13.79
C LYS A 50 14.47 -11.89 13.40
N LYS A 51 14.91 -11.46 12.21
CA LYS A 51 16.31 -11.61 11.76
C LYS A 51 17.32 -10.81 12.59
N GLN A 52 16.90 -9.64 13.08
CA GLN A 52 17.74 -8.76 13.90
C GLN A 52 17.81 -9.18 15.37
N THR A 53 16.83 -9.96 15.83
CA THR A 53 16.78 -10.47 17.20
C THR A 53 17.53 -11.78 17.25
N GLU A 54 18.55 -11.89 18.12
CA GLU A 54 19.28 -13.13 18.26
C GLU A 54 18.35 -14.26 18.78
N PRO A 55 18.51 -15.50 18.29
CA PRO A 55 17.66 -16.64 18.69
C PRO A 55 17.74 -16.97 20.19
N ALA A 56 18.76 -16.45 20.90
CA ALA A 56 18.93 -16.63 22.33
C ALA A 56 18.08 -15.68 23.19
N THR A 57 17.51 -14.61 22.62
CA THR A 57 16.69 -13.64 23.33
C THR A 57 15.43 -13.32 22.52
N GLU A 58 14.48 -14.25 22.51
CA GLU A 58 13.12 -13.92 22.10
C GLU A 58 12.60 -12.77 22.98
N SER A 59 12.48 -11.59 22.39
CA SER A 59 11.91 -10.45 23.08
C SER A 59 10.41 -10.73 23.31
N PRO A 60 9.88 -10.59 24.55
CA PRO A 60 8.45 -10.74 24.83
C PRO A 60 7.57 -9.88 23.91
N VAL A 61 8.11 -8.76 23.41
CA VAL A 61 7.46 -7.88 22.45
C VAL A 61 7.21 -8.58 21.12
N LEU A 62 8.16 -9.38 20.61
CA LEU A 62 7.97 -10.12 19.37
C LEU A 62 6.94 -11.23 19.51
N THR A 63 6.98 -11.97 20.62
CA THR A 63 5.99 -13.02 20.91
C THR A 63 4.57 -12.45 20.89
N VAL A 64 4.36 -11.30 21.54
CA VAL A 64 3.05 -10.63 21.54
C VAL A 64 2.66 -10.19 20.13
N ILE A 65 3.58 -9.62 19.36
CA ILE A 65 3.25 -9.17 18.00
C ILE A 65 2.85 -10.36 17.11
N GLU A 66 3.56 -11.47 17.19
CA GLU A 66 3.25 -12.67 16.41
C GLU A 66 1.88 -13.24 16.78
N GLN A 67 1.62 -13.43 18.07
CA GLN A 67 0.32 -13.91 18.56
C GLN A 67 -0.84 -13.03 18.11
N GLU A 68 -0.66 -11.71 18.13
CA GLU A 68 -1.70 -10.75 17.77
C GLU A 68 -1.86 -10.56 16.25
N MET A 69 -0.82 -10.86 15.47
CA MET A 69 -0.88 -10.82 14.01
C MET A 69 -1.39 -12.11 13.38
N GLU A 70 -1.26 -13.26 14.06
CA GLU A 70 -1.76 -14.55 13.56
C GLU A 70 -3.23 -14.52 13.11
N PRO A 71 -4.19 -13.90 13.83
CA PRO A 71 -5.57 -13.80 13.35
C PRO A 71 -5.74 -13.04 12.02
N ILE A 72 -4.82 -12.12 11.74
CA ILE A 72 -4.81 -11.26 10.55
C ILE A 72 -4.07 -11.96 9.40
N LEU A 73 -2.86 -12.45 9.66
CA LEU A 73 -2.02 -13.11 8.66
C LEU A 73 -2.51 -14.53 8.33
N ARG A 74 -3.08 -15.24 9.32
CA ARG A 74 -3.57 -16.63 9.21
C ARG A 74 -2.50 -17.57 8.63
N GLY A 75 -1.26 -17.46 9.10
CA GLY A 75 -0.12 -18.22 8.59
C GLY A 75 0.31 -17.90 7.13
N ARG A 76 -0.28 -16.89 6.47
CA ARG A 76 0.10 -16.50 5.11
C ARG A 76 1.32 -15.60 5.10
N SER A 77 2.15 -15.76 4.07
CA SER A 77 3.25 -14.84 3.81
C SER A 77 2.74 -13.51 3.25
N ALA A 78 3.57 -12.47 3.32
CA ALA A 78 3.25 -11.16 2.78
C ALA A 78 2.96 -11.21 1.25
N ASP A 79 3.66 -12.09 0.51
CA ASP A 79 3.42 -12.35 -0.92
C ASP A 79 2.07 -13.03 -1.16
N GLN A 80 1.72 -14.02 -0.33
CA GLN A 80 0.43 -14.70 -0.43
C GLN A 80 -0.74 -13.74 -0.15
N ILE A 81 -0.62 -12.90 0.88
CA ILE A 81 -1.62 -11.87 1.21
C ILE A 81 -1.79 -10.90 0.04
N ASN A 82 -0.69 -10.50 -0.62
CA ASN A 82 -0.76 -9.58 -1.76
C ASN A 82 -1.43 -10.22 -2.98
N LYS A 83 -1.16 -11.50 -3.26
CA LYS A 83 -1.79 -12.25 -4.36
C LYS A 83 -3.29 -12.47 -4.13
N GLU A 84 -3.68 -12.83 -2.91
CA GLU A 84 -5.09 -13.00 -2.54
C GLU A 84 -5.85 -11.67 -2.67
N PHE A 85 -5.28 -10.57 -2.17
CA PHE A 85 -5.88 -9.24 -2.28
C PHE A 85 -6.08 -8.81 -3.75
N LEU A 86 -5.10 -9.12 -4.61
CA LEU A 86 -5.19 -8.83 -6.04
C LEU A 86 -6.30 -9.63 -6.73
N ALA A 87 -6.46 -10.91 -6.39
CA ALA A 87 -7.51 -11.76 -6.94
C ALA A 87 -8.91 -11.31 -6.50
N GLU A 88 -9.05 -10.80 -5.28
CA GLU A 88 -10.33 -10.34 -4.73
C GLU A 88 -10.75 -8.93 -5.21
N ASN A 89 -9.79 -8.08 -5.58
CA ASN A 89 -10.03 -6.66 -5.90
C ASN A 89 -9.53 -6.26 -7.30
N SER A 90 -9.51 -7.19 -8.25
CA SER A 90 -9.05 -6.97 -9.62
C SER A 90 -9.86 -5.91 -10.39
N ASN A 91 -11.07 -5.62 -9.93
CA ASN A 91 -11.99 -4.64 -10.51
C ASN A 91 -11.76 -3.19 -10.05
N SER A 92 -10.93 -2.96 -9.02
CA SER A 92 -10.72 -1.63 -8.44
C SER A 92 -9.29 -1.13 -8.71
N LEU A 93 -9.16 -0.03 -9.45
CA LEU A 93 -7.87 0.54 -9.83
C LEU A 93 -7.00 0.95 -8.62
N PRO A 94 -7.55 1.57 -7.56
CA PRO A 94 -6.79 1.82 -6.33
C PRO A 94 -6.23 0.54 -5.69
N ALA A 95 -7.00 -0.55 -5.72
CA ALA A 95 -6.57 -1.84 -5.16
C ALA A 95 -5.48 -2.48 -6.02
N LEU A 96 -5.61 -2.45 -7.35
CA LEU A 96 -4.56 -2.88 -8.29
C LEU A 96 -3.26 -2.10 -8.05
N PHE A 97 -3.36 -0.79 -7.84
CA PHE A 97 -2.21 0.08 -7.62
C PHE A 97 -1.50 -0.24 -6.31
N GLU A 98 -2.22 -0.37 -5.20
CA GLU A 98 -1.61 -0.76 -3.93
C GLU A 98 -1.03 -2.18 -3.97
N ALA A 99 -1.70 -3.12 -4.64
CA ALA A 99 -1.19 -4.48 -4.83
C ALA A 99 0.12 -4.49 -5.64
N ALA A 100 0.20 -3.70 -6.72
CA ALA A 100 1.42 -3.54 -7.51
C ALA A 100 2.56 -2.90 -6.71
N ARG A 101 2.26 -1.86 -5.91
CA ARG A 101 3.25 -1.24 -5.03
C ARG A 101 3.77 -2.21 -3.99
N MET A 102 2.89 -3.04 -3.41
CA MET A 102 3.29 -4.07 -2.46
C MET A 102 4.07 -5.20 -3.13
N MET A 103 3.76 -5.53 -4.40
CA MET A 103 4.51 -6.51 -5.18
C MET A 103 5.96 -6.06 -5.37
N TYR A 104 6.18 -4.80 -5.77
CA TYR A 104 7.52 -4.22 -5.89
C TYR A 104 8.26 -4.14 -4.54
N LEU A 105 7.55 -3.83 -3.45
CA LEU A 105 8.15 -3.82 -2.11
C LEU A 105 8.66 -5.20 -1.67
N LEU A 106 7.93 -6.26 -2.04
CA LEU A 106 8.27 -7.63 -1.68
C LEU A 106 9.39 -8.19 -2.56
N ASP A 107 9.42 -7.80 -3.83
CA ASP A 107 10.39 -8.24 -4.81
C ASP A 107 10.64 -7.14 -5.85
N GLU A 108 11.80 -6.50 -5.76
CA GLU A 108 12.20 -5.43 -6.68
C GLU A 108 12.33 -5.92 -8.13
N SER A 109 12.58 -7.23 -8.35
CA SER A 109 12.70 -7.80 -9.70
C SER A 109 11.36 -7.85 -10.44
N LYS A 110 10.23 -7.77 -9.71
CA LYS A 110 8.87 -7.73 -10.28
C LYS A 110 8.41 -6.34 -10.68
N GLN A 111 9.31 -5.36 -10.77
CA GLN A 111 8.97 -3.99 -11.15
C GLN A 111 8.23 -3.93 -12.49
N GLU A 112 8.69 -4.66 -13.50
CA GLU A 112 8.07 -4.65 -14.83
C GLU A 112 6.64 -5.24 -14.80
N GLU A 113 6.45 -6.30 -14.02
CA GLU A 113 5.14 -6.92 -13.79
C GLU A 113 4.18 -5.96 -13.05
N ALA A 114 4.67 -5.27 -12.01
CA ALA A 114 3.90 -4.26 -11.27
C ALA A 114 3.48 -3.06 -12.15
N VAL A 115 4.39 -2.60 -13.03
CA VAL A 115 4.07 -1.55 -14.01
C VAL A 115 3.02 -2.05 -14.99
N LYS A 116 3.17 -3.28 -15.52
CA LYS A 116 2.20 -3.87 -16.44
C LYS A 116 0.82 -4.00 -15.81
N LEU A 117 0.74 -4.41 -14.54
CA LEU A 117 -0.51 -4.56 -13.79
C LEU A 117 -1.28 -3.23 -13.64
N THR A 118 -0.57 -2.12 -13.47
CA THR A 118 -1.19 -0.80 -13.26
C THR A 118 -1.46 -0.04 -14.57
N THR A 119 -0.80 -0.44 -15.66
CA THR A 119 -0.95 0.17 -16.99
C THR A 119 -1.93 -0.59 -17.89
N SER A 120 -2.21 -1.85 -17.57
CA SER A 120 -3.22 -2.66 -18.25
C SER A 120 -4.61 -2.29 -17.70
N LEU A 121 -5.18 -1.18 -18.19
CA LEU A 121 -6.56 -0.82 -17.88
C LEU A 121 -7.50 -1.74 -18.66
N GLU A 122 -7.83 -2.89 -18.06
CA GLU A 122 -8.83 -3.77 -18.63
C GLU A 122 -10.24 -3.14 -18.56
N PRO A 123 -11.10 -3.40 -19.56
CA PRO A 123 -12.41 -2.74 -19.69
C PRO A 123 -13.42 -3.08 -18.58
N HIS A 124 -13.07 -3.95 -17.64
CA HIS A 124 -13.92 -4.35 -16.51
C HIS A 124 -13.67 -3.54 -15.22
N ILE A 125 -12.76 -2.58 -15.24
CA ILE A 125 -12.46 -1.71 -14.09
C ILE A 125 -13.57 -0.66 -13.94
N THR A 126 -14.27 -0.69 -12.81
CA THR A 126 -15.48 0.13 -12.60
C THR A 126 -15.21 1.48 -11.92
N ASP A 127 -14.04 1.65 -11.30
CA ASP A 127 -13.65 2.83 -10.49
C ASP A 127 -12.66 3.76 -11.23
N VAL A 128 -12.95 4.14 -12.47
CA VAL A 128 -12.11 5.10 -13.20
C VAL A 128 -12.86 6.41 -13.38
N ASP A 129 -12.78 7.29 -12.39
CA ASP A 129 -13.09 8.70 -12.61
C ASP A 129 -11.81 9.44 -13.05
N LEU A 130 -11.93 10.39 -13.99
CA LEU A 130 -10.77 11.12 -14.55
C LEU A 130 -9.94 11.83 -13.46
N GLN A 131 -10.57 12.17 -12.34
CA GLN A 131 -9.91 12.77 -11.18
C GLN A 131 -8.97 11.81 -10.44
N ASP A 132 -9.28 10.51 -10.38
CA ASP A 132 -8.42 9.53 -9.70
C ASP A 132 -7.14 9.26 -10.49
N LEU A 133 -7.26 9.19 -11.83
CA LEU A 133 -6.09 9.10 -12.72
C LEU A 133 -5.18 10.32 -12.62
N LEU A 134 -5.75 11.53 -12.54
CA LEU A 134 -4.99 12.78 -12.41
C LEU A 134 -4.34 12.92 -11.02
N SER A 135 -5.05 12.53 -9.96
CA SER A 135 -4.54 12.55 -8.58
C SER A 135 -3.38 11.58 -8.38
N HIS A 136 -3.42 10.40 -9.00
CA HIS A 136 -2.35 9.41 -8.92
C HIS A 136 -1.17 9.70 -9.88
N ARG A 137 -1.39 10.34 -11.02
CA ARG A 137 -0.30 10.79 -11.92
C ARG A 137 0.59 11.87 -11.30
N ILE A 138 0.04 12.76 -10.47
CA ILE A 138 0.84 13.81 -9.79
C ILE A 138 1.78 13.18 -8.73
N ALA A 139 1.49 11.98 -8.23
CA ALA A 139 2.29 11.30 -7.21
C ALA A 139 3.40 10.39 -7.77
N GLN A 140 3.42 10.10 -9.07
CA GLN A 140 4.48 9.29 -9.70
C GLN A 140 5.61 10.19 -10.21
N ASN A 141 6.32 10.82 -9.28
CA ASN A 141 7.67 11.31 -9.51
C ASN A 141 8.64 10.18 -9.16
N PHE A 142 8.66 9.13 -10.00
CA PHE A 142 9.58 7.98 -9.86
C PHE A 142 11.03 8.31 -10.30
N ASN A 143 11.32 9.57 -10.61
CA ASN A 143 12.68 10.05 -10.77
C ASN A 143 12.75 11.51 -10.32
N GLY A 144 13.65 11.81 -9.38
CA GLY A 144 13.87 13.16 -8.89
C GLY A 144 14.31 14.12 -9.98
N ARG A 145 13.36 14.79 -10.64
CA ARG A 145 13.56 16.09 -11.29
C ARG A 145 12.21 16.79 -11.43
N SER A 146 11.99 17.73 -10.52
CA SER A 146 10.95 18.74 -10.64
C SER A 146 11.22 19.60 -11.88
N THR A 147 10.30 19.62 -12.84
CA THR A 147 9.89 20.83 -13.58
C THR A 147 8.67 20.48 -14.46
N VAL A 148 7.45 20.74 -13.99
CA VAL A 148 6.42 21.21 -14.93
C VAL A 148 5.42 22.11 -14.22
N ALA A 149 5.24 23.29 -14.81
CA ALA A 149 4.40 24.38 -14.36
C ALA A 149 2.92 23.98 -14.27
N PRO A 150 2.13 24.61 -13.38
CA PRO A 150 0.70 24.34 -13.27
C PRO A 150 -0.01 24.71 -14.58
N LEU A 151 -0.73 23.75 -15.16
CA LEU A 151 -1.64 23.95 -16.27
C LEU A 151 -2.71 24.97 -15.83
N ARG A 152 -2.70 26.15 -16.45
CA ARG A 152 -3.80 27.11 -16.34
C ARG A 152 -5.04 26.48 -16.99
N LEU A 153 -6.09 26.28 -16.19
CA LEU A 153 -7.44 26.03 -16.67
C LEU A 153 -7.84 27.16 -17.61
N ILE A 154 -7.92 26.88 -18.92
CA ILE A 154 -8.58 27.76 -19.87
C ILE A 154 -10.08 27.61 -19.61
N THR A 155 -10.62 28.48 -18.77
CA THR A 155 -12.07 28.71 -18.69
C THR A 155 -12.40 29.89 -19.58
N ASP A 156 -12.55 29.66 -20.89
CA ASP A 156 -13.25 30.61 -21.75
C ASP A 156 -14.67 30.07 -21.98
N ARG A 157 -15.61 30.58 -21.16
CA ARG A 157 -17.01 30.69 -21.56
C ARG A 157 -17.16 31.95 -22.43
N PRO A 158 -18.11 31.94 -23.38
CA PRO A 158 -18.24 33.01 -24.36
C PRO A 158 -18.77 34.27 -23.68
N ASN A 159 -18.21 35.43 -24.05
CA ASN A 159 -18.76 36.71 -23.65
C ASN A 159 -19.44 37.36 -24.86
N ASP A 160 -20.69 37.75 -24.64
CA ASP A 160 -21.58 38.44 -25.55
C ASP A 160 -20.97 39.71 -26.15
N GLN A 161 -21.16 39.91 -27.45
CA GLN A 161 -21.52 41.18 -28.11
C GLN A 161 -22.05 40.94 -29.52
#